data_AF-A0A7V9RB40-F1
#
_entry.id   AF-A0A7V9RB40-F1
#
_cell.length_a   1.000
_cell.length_b   1.000
_cell.length_c   1.000
_cell.angle_alpha   90.00
_cell.angle_beta   90.00
_cell.angle_gamma   90.00
#
_symmetry.space_group_name_H-M   'P 1'
#
loop_
_entity.id
_entity.type
_entity.pdbx_description
1 polymer ?
#
loop_
_entity_poly.entity_id
_entity_poly.type
_entity_poly.pdbx_seq_one_letter_code
_entity_poly.pdbx_strand_id
1 'polypeptide(L)'
;SLYVVDLEKGAHIHVLTARSQFAPRWVDATTLAYEDGEGSIRFWDATKEKQLPNPLVNRAGLGFEVLSLGLPCKQAGATVGAGSGSVGIGSGSDGEEPPLPPEE
;
A
#
# COMPACT_ATOMS: atom_id res chain seq x y z
N SER A 1 9.56 2.02 -9.97
CA SER A 1 8.89 3.22 -10.52
C SER A 1 7.41 3.16 -10.23
N LEU A 2 6.78 4.31 -10.09
CA LEU A 2 5.36 4.51 -9.84
C LEU A 2 4.70 5.00 -11.12
N TYR A 3 3.63 4.31 -11.52
CA TYR A 3 2.76 4.68 -12.62
C TYR A 3 1.33 4.78 -12.12
N VAL A 4 0.60 5.75 -12.66
CA VAL A 4 -0.86 5.85 -12.50
C VAL A 4 -1.49 5.53 -13.84
N VAL A 5 -2.54 4.71 -13.84
CA VAL A 5 -3.25 4.31 -15.06
C VAL A 5 -4.64 4.93 -15.03
N ASP A 6 -4.97 5.67 -16.09
CA ASP A 6 -6.31 6.14 -16.38
C ASP A 6 -6.97 5.12 -17.31
N LEU A 7 -7.90 4.33 -16.75
CA LEU A 7 -8.58 3.26 -17.48
C LEU A 7 -9.59 3.79 -18.49
N GLU A 8 -10.18 4.97 -18.25
CA GLU A 8 -11.15 5.56 -19.17
C GLU A 8 -10.46 6.06 -20.44
N LYS A 9 -9.30 6.69 -20.27
CA LYS A 9 -8.48 7.18 -21.39
C LYS A 9 -7.57 6.10 -21.98
N GLY A 10 -7.39 4.97 -21.29
CA GLY A 10 -6.43 3.93 -21.67
C GLY A 10 -4.98 4.43 -21.63
N ALA A 11 -4.67 5.37 -20.72
CA ALA A 11 -3.38 6.03 -20.64
C ALA A 11 -2.65 5.67 -19.34
N HIS A 12 -1.32 5.75 -19.34
CA HIS A 12 -0.53 5.68 -18.12
C HIS A 12 0.35 6.92 -17.97
N ILE A 13 0.55 7.34 -16.73
CA ILE A 13 1.34 8.48 -16.33
C ILE A 13 2.47 7.96 -15.46
N HIS A 14 3.71 8.26 -15.86
CA HIS A 14 4.87 7.99 -15.03
C HIS A 14 4.97 9.09 -13.96
N VAL A 15 4.80 8.72 -12.70
CA VAL A 15 4.82 9.67 -11.58
C VAL A 15 6.22 9.80 -11.00
N LEU A 16 6.92 8.69 -10.79
CA LEU A 16 8.21 8.69 -10.09
C LEU A 16 9.04 7.46 -10.44
N THR A 17 10.35 7.65 -10.63
CA THR A 17 11.32 6.54 -10.54
C THR A 17 12.19 6.77 -9.31
N ALA A 18 11.92 6.03 -8.24
CA ALA A 18 12.69 6.05 -7.01
C ALA A 18 12.57 4.73 -6.25
N ARG A 19 13.48 4.51 -5.30
CA ARG A 19 13.43 3.40 -4.35
C ARG A 19 12.56 3.79 -3.16
N SER A 20 11.25 3.69 -3.33
CA SER A 20 10.35 4.01 -2.24
C SER A 20 10.35 2.91 -1.17
N GLN A 21 10.36 3.31 0.10
CA GLN A 21 10.26 2.42 1.25
C GLN A 21 8.81 2.05 1.57
N PHE A 22 7.83 2.78 1.02
CA PHE A 22 6.42 2.64 1.35
C PHE A 22 5.57 2.48 0.10
N ALA A 23 4.49 1.72 0.21
CA ALA A 23 3.51 1.64 -0.86
C ALA A 23 2.77 2.98 -1.00
N PRO A 24 2.53 3.48 -2.24
CA PRO A 24 1.72 4.66 -2.47
C PRO A 24 0.27 4.40 -2.06
N ARG A 25 -0.45 5.46 -1.68
CA ARG A 25 -1.84 5.36 -1.21
C ARG A 25 -2.69 6.54 -1.63
N TRP A 26 -3.94 6.28 -1.96
CA TRP A 26 -4.94 7.32 -2.12
C TRP A 26 -5.32 7.87 -0.74
N VAL A 27 -5.20 9.19 -0.54
CA VAL A 27 -5.65 9.87 0.68
C VAL A 27 -7.08 10.37 0.54
N ASP A 28 -7.51 10.61 -0.69
CA ASP A 28 -8.89 10.89 -1.10
C ASP A 28 -9.11 10.36 -2.54
N ALA A 29 -10.29 10.64 -3.13
CA ALA A 29 -10.67 10.17 -4.46
C ALA A 29 -9.76 10.66 -5.60
N THR A 30 -8.98 11.70 -5.37
CA THR A 30 -8.20 12.41 -6.38
C THR A 30 -6.73 12.61 -6.00
N THR A 31 -6.36 12.41 -4.73
CA THR A 31 -5.01 12.69 -4.25
C THR A 31 -4.28 11.40 -3.90
N LEU A 32 -3.17 11.14 -4.60
CA LEU A 32 -2.24 10.05 -4.32
C LEU A 32 -1.06 10.56 -3.49
N ALA A 33 -0.83 9.96 -2.33
CA ALA A 33 0.37 10.15 -1.52
C ALA A 33 1.40 9.06 -1.82
N TYR A 34 2.66 9.45 -1.97
CA TYR A 34 3.78 8.54 -2.20
C TYR A 34 5.07 9.12 -1.62
N GLU A 35 6.04 8.26 -1.32
CA GLU A 35 7.36 8.66 -0.84
C GLU A 35 8.36 8.73 -2.01
N ASP A 36 9.24 9.72 -1.99
CA ASP A 36 10.05 10.11 -3.16
C ASP A 36 11.42 9.40 -3.28
N GLY A 37 11.72 8.47 -2.38
CA GLY A 37 12.99 7.75 -2.28
C GLY A 37 14.02 8.47 -1.40
N GLU A 38 13.80 9.74 -1.08
CA GLU A 38 14.61 10.55 -0.16
C GLU A 38 13.90 10.74 1.19
N GLY A 39 12.82 9.99 1.44
CA GLY A 39 12.03 10.05 2.67
C GLY A 39 11.00 11.19 2.73
N SER A 40 10.84 11.99 1.67
CA SER A 40 9.80 13.02 1.64
C SER A 40 8.48 12.45 1.10
N ILE A 41 7.37 12.85 1.71
CA ILE A 41 6.04 12.48 1.22
C ILE A 41 5.57 13.54 0.24
N ARG A 42 5.25 13.10 -0.98
CA ARG A 42 4.70 13.93 -2.05
C ARG A 42 3.24 13.58 -2.28
N PHE A 43 2.53 14.53 -2.86
CA PHE A 43 1.14 14.37 -3.26
C PHE A 43 1.00 14.63 -4.76
N TRP A 44 0.16 13.84 -5.40
CA TRP A 44 -0.20 13.97 -6.81
C TRP A 44 -1.71 14.04 -6.96
N ASP A 45 -2.19 15.03 -7.71
CA ASP A 45 -3.61 15.27 -8.00
C ASP A 45 -3.96 14.62 -9.35
N ALA A 46 -4.87 13.65 -9.31
CA ALA A 46 -5.34 12.87 -10.44
C ALA A 46 -6.23 13.66 -11.40
N THR A 47 -6.95 14.66 -10.90
CA THR A 47 -7.81 15.52 -11.72
C THR A 47 -6.95 16.45 -12.58
N LYS A 48 -5.85 16.95 -11.99
CA LYS A 48 -4.91 17.86 -12.66
C LYS A 48 -3.72 17.14 -13.29
N GLU A 49 -3.63 15.83 -13.10
CA GLU A 49 -2.52 14.97 -13.50
C GLU A 49 -1.14 15.51 -13.09
N LYS A 50 -1.04 16.15 -11.91
CA LYS A 50 0.14 16.93 -11.51
C LYS A 50 0.52 16.76 -10.04
N GLN A 51 1.82 16.81 -9.77
CA GLN A 51 2.33 16.89 -8.41
C GLN A 51 1.90 18.21 -7.73
N LEU A 52 1.46 18.12 -6.47
CA LEU A 52 1.17 19.27 -5.62
C LEU A 52 2.47 19.87 -5.03
N PRO A 53 2.52 21.19 -4.80
CA PRO A 53 3.75 21.91 -4.47
C PRO A 53 4.23 21.76 -3.02
N ASN A 54 3.43 21.20 -2.11
CA ASN A 54 3.72 21.13 -0.67
C ASN A 54 4.00 19.69 -0.23
N PRO A 55 5.22 19.16 -0.42
CA PRO A 55 5.60 17.87 0.14
C PRO A 55 5.69 17.96 1.67
N LEU A 56 5.35 16.87 2.35
CA LEU A 56 5.69 16.71 3.76
C LEU A 56 7.12 16.20 3.83
N VAL A 57 8.04 17.12 4.10
CA VAL A 57 9.45 16.80 4.30
C VAL A 57 9.63 16.37 5.74
N ASN A 58 9.87 15.08 5.97
CA ASN A 58 10.26 14.61 7.29
C ASN A 58 11.57 13.81 7.20
N ARG A 59 12.65 14.40 7.75
CA ARG A 59 13.97 13.75 7.86
C ARG A 59 14.02 12.58 8.86
N ALA A 60 12.98 12.39 9.67
CA ALA A 60 12.89 11.33 10.68
C ALA A 60 12.17 10.07 10.19
N GLY A 61 11.77 10.00 8.91
CA GLY A 61 11.13 8.82 8.35
C GLY A 61 9.78 8.55 9.01
N LEU A 62 8.78 9.41 8.77
CA LEU A 62 7.40 9.07 9.12
C LEU A 62 7.00 7.83 8.36
N GLY A 63 7.12 6.69 9.04
CA GLY A 63 6.74 5.40 8.52
C GLY A 63 5.26 5.40 8.22
N PHE A 64 4.89 5.14 6.96
CA PHE A 64 3.54 4.70 6.64
C PHE A 64 3.16 3.38 7.33
N GLU A 65 4.05 2.79 8.15
CA GLU A 65 3.81 1.63 9.04
C GLU A 65 2.47 1.72 9.78
N VAL A 66 2.15 2.84 10.43
CA VAL A 66 0.86 3.01 11.15
C VAL A 66 -0.33 3.15 10.20
N LEU A 67 -0.06 3.57 8.97
CA LEU A 67 -1.03 3.75 7.89
C LEU A 67 -1.27 2.44 7.09
N SER A 68 -0.39 1.44 7.22
CA SER A 68 -0.54 0.07 6.68
C SER A 68 -1.56 -0.77 7.43
N LEU A 69 -1.98 -0.35 8.63
CA LEU A 69 -3.12 -0.96 9.30
C LEU A 69 -4.39 -0.55 8.54
N GLY A 70 -4.81 -1.43 7.64
CA GLY A 70 -5.95 -1.24 6.75
C GLY A 70 -7.20 -0.86 7.51
N LEU A 71 -7.50 0.44 7.57
CA LEU A 71 -8.85 0.90 7.84
C LEU A 71 -9.71 0.48 6.65
N PRO A 72 -10.91 -0.09 6.87
CA PRO A 72 -11.82 -0.51 5.82
C PRO A 72 -12.50 0.73 5.22
N CYS A 73 -11.72 1.62 4.61
CA CYS A 73 -12.30 2.54 3.65
C CYS A 73 -12.81 1.68 2.50
N LYS A 74 -14.11 1.75 2.22
CA LYS A 74 -14.67 1.24 0.96
C LYS A 74 -13.91 1.92 -0.17
N GLN A 75 -12.90 1.25 -0.71
CA GLN A 75 -12.42 1.53 -2.05
C GLN A 75 -13.62 1.26 -2.96
N ALA A 76 -14.16 2.31 -3.56
CA ALA A 76 -15.12 2.14 -4.64
C ALA A 76 -14.44 1.26 -5.69
N GLY A 77 -15.01 0.07 -5.90
CA GLY A 77 -14.27 -1.11 -6.34
C GLY A 77 -13.60 -0.96 -7.71
N ALA A 78 -12.27 -1.06 -7.71
CA ALA A 78 -11.55 -1.59 -8.86
C ALA A 78 -11.58 -3.12 -8.72
N THR A 79 -12.55 -3.76 -9.37
CA THR A 79 -12.59 -5.22 -9.47
C THR A 79 -11.50 -5.67 -10.44
N VAL A 80 -10.37 -6.12 -9.90
CA VAL A 80 -9.38 -6.90 -10.67
C VAL A 80 -9.72 -8.37 -10.51
N GLY A 81 -10.40 -8.93 -11.51
CA GLY A 81 -10.55 -10.37 -11.64
C GLY A 81 -9.24 -10.96 -12.17
N ALA A 82 -8.54 -11.76 -11.37
CA ALA A 82 -7.52 -12.68 -11.85
C ALA A 82 -7.57 -13.96 -11.01
N GLY A 83 -7.80 -15.08 -11.69
CA GLY A 83 -8.17 -16.34 -11.08
C GLY A 83 -7.07 -17.07 -10.34
N SER A 84 -7.56 -17.88 -9.39
CA SER A 84 -7.07 -19.17 -8.91
C SER A 84 -5.57 -19.35 -8.64
N GLY A 85 -5.24 -19.27 -7.36
CA GLY A 85 -4.01 -19.77 -6.75
C GLY A 85 -4.13 -19.60 -5.24
N SER A 86 -4.77 -20.56 -4.58
CA SER A 86 -5.12 -20.53 -3.16
C SER A 86 -3.90 -20.31 -2.25
N VAL A 87 -3.84 -19.17 -1.55
CA VAL A 87 -3.01 -19.00 -0.35
C VAL A 87 -3.91 -19.22 0.85
N GLY A 88 -3.81 -20.41 1.45
CA GLY A 88 -4.42 -20.68 2.75
C GLY A 88 -3.59 -20.01 3.85
N ILE A 89 -4.15 -19.01 4.52
CA ILE A 89 -3.65 -18.56 5.83
C ILE A 89 -4.50 -19.30 6.88
N GLY A 90 -4.04 -20.47 7.27
CA GLY A 90 -4.57 -21.19 8.43
C GLY A 90 -3.92 -20.63 9.69
N SER A 91 -4.69 -19.85 10.44
CA SER A 91 -4.36 -19.41 11.80
C SER A 91 -4.62 -20.57 12.77
N GLY A 92 -3.56 -21.32 13.12
CA GLY A 92 -3.57 -22.30 14.20
C GLY A 92 -2.90 -21.71 15.43
N SER A 93 -3.70 -21.38 16.44
CA SER A 93 -3.21 -21.07 17.78
C SER A 93 -2.89 -22.39 18.48
N ASP A 94 -1.62 -22.78 18.53
CA ASP A 94 -1.18 -23.89 19.38
C ASP A 94 -0.95 -23.37 20.79
N GLY A 95 -1.95 -23.58 21.62
CA GLY A 95 -1.86 -23.57 23.08
C GLY A 95 -1.99 -25.01 23.60
N GLU A 96 -1.18 -25.29 24.63
CA GLU A 96 -1.21 -26.43 25.56
C GLU A 96 -0.51 -27.74 25.12
N GLU A 97 0.64 -28.01 25.75
CA GLU A 97 1.41 -29.26 25.69
C GLU A 97 0.77 -30.35 26.60
N PRO A 98 0.43 -31.56 26.10
CA PRO A 98 0.00 -32.68 26.94
C PRO A 98 1.19 -33.60 27.34
N PRO A 99 1.13 -34.28 28.51
CA PRO A 99 2.31 -34.89 29.15
C PRO A 99 2.72 -36.25 28.55
N LEU A 100 4.00 -36.58 28.75
CA LEU A 100 4.68 -37.81 28.29
C LEU A 100 4.13 -39.10 28.96
N PRO A 101 4.08 -40.25 28.25
CA PRO A 101 3.79 -41.55 28.84
C PRO A 101 5.01 -42.16 29.59
N PRO A 102 4.80 -43.11 30.52
CA PRO A 102 5.85 -43.65 31.38
C PRO A 102 6.79 -44.64 30.66
N GLU A 103 8.00 -44.74 31.21
CA GLU A 103 9.10 -45.62 30.80
C GLU A 103 8.78 -47.11 31.04
N GLU A 104 9.20 -47.97 30.10
CA GLU A 104 9.45 -49.42 30.33
C GLU A 104 10.96 -49.70 30.30
#